data_AF-A0A090QQZ0-F1
#
_entry.id   AF-A0A090QQZ0-F1
#
_cell.length_a   1.000
_cell.length_b   1.000
_cell.length_c   1.000
_cell.angle_alpha   90.00
_cell.angle_beta   90.00
_cell.angle_gamma   90.00
#
_symmetry.space_group_name_H-M   'P 1'
#
loop_
_entity.id
_entity.type
_entity.pdbx_description
1 polymer ?
#
loop_
_entity_poly.entity_id
_entity_poly.type
_entity_poly.pdbx_seq_one_letter_code
_entity_poly.pdbx_strand_id
1 'polypeptide(L)'
;MSAIRAAAQAACIDSDIMQFPQGYDTLVGEKGITLSGGQKQRIAIARALLLEAEILVLDDALSAVDGKTEYQILQNLRGQDQRGQNAFRQNKESNRKPDRTVIVIAHRLTALEAADDILVLHQGRSVSRAPMHPAAR
;
A
#
# COMPACT_ATOMS: atom_id res chain seq x y z
N MET A 1 7.92 -12.23 13.28
CA MET A 1 8.84 -11.50 12.38
C MET A 1 8.51 -11.65 10.89
N SER A 2 8.20 -12.84 10.36
CA SER A 2 7.92 -13.03 8.92
C SER A 2 6.79 -12.16 8.38
N ALA A 3 5.64 -12.09 9.08
CA ALA A 3 4.49 -11.27 8.67
C ALA A 3 4.80 -9.76 8.67
N ILE A 4 5.58 -9.29 9.66
CA ILE A 4 6.03 -7.88 9.76
C ILE A 4 6.87 -7.53 8.54
N ARG A 5 7.85 -8.38 8.21
CA ARG A 5 8.72 -8.16 7.07
C ARG A 5 7.95 -8.21 5.74
N ALA A 6 7.02 -9.14 5.59
CA ALA A 6 6.16 -9.22 4.40
C ALA A 6 5.30 -7.95 4.23
N ALA A 7 4.72 -7.43 5.32
CA ALA A 7 3.97 -6.17 5.29
C ALA A 7 4.86 -4.97 4.93
N ALA A 8 6.08 -4.93 5.50
CA ALA A 8 7.06 -3.90 5.19
C ALA A 8 7.53 -3.95 3.73
N GLN A 9 7.68 -5.15 3.15
CA GLN A 9 8.01 -5.33 1.74
C GLN A 9 6.87 -4.88 0.83
N ALA A 10 5.62 -5.26 1.15
CA ALA A 10 4.45 -4.82 0.41
C ALA A 10 4.28 -3.29 0.42
N ALA A 11 4.61 -2.63 1.53
CA ALA A 11 4.63 -1.18 1.66
C ALA A 11 5.95 -0.52 1.18
N CYS A 12 6.86 -1.29 0.57
CA CYS A 12 8.14 -0.83 0.05
C CYS A 12 9.06 -0.15 1.10
N ILE A 13 8.98 -0.51 2.39
CA ILE A 13 9.77 0.10 3.49
C ILE A 13 10.84 -0.83 4.09
N ASP A 14 10.82 -2.13 3.78
CA ASP A 14 11.80 -3.10 4.31
C ASP A 14 13.25 -2.65 4.06
N SER A 15 13.56 -2.18 2.84
CA SER A 15 14.90 -1.74 2.49
C SER A 15 15.37 -0.52 3.28
N ASP A 16 14.49 0.45 3.55
CA ASP A 16 14.81 1.59 4.42
C ASP A 16 15.08 1.11 5.85
N ILE A 17 14.21 0.24 6.37
CA ILE A 17 14.34 -0.27 7.74
C ILE A 17 15.66 -1.00 7.92
N MET A 18 16.06 -1.82 6.94
CA MET A 18 17.34 -2.54 6.96
C MET A 18 18.56 -1.61 6.91
N GLN A 19 18.41 -0.36 6.47
CA GLN A 19 19.46 0.67 6.49
C GLN A 19 19.49 1.47 7.79
N PHE A 20 18.50 1.33 8.66
CA PHE A 20 18.51 1.99 9.95
C PHE A 20 19.55 1.36 10.89
N PRO A 21 20.09 2.12 11.88
CA PRO A 21 21.20 1.67 12.71
C PRO A 21 20.99 0.33 13.44
N GLN A 22 19.75 0.00 13.79
CA GLN A 22 19.39 -1.26 14.47
C GLN A 22 18.31 -2.03 13.70
N GLY A 23 18.17 -1.77 12.39
CA GLY A 23 17.13 -2.42 11.59
C GLY A 23 15.72 -2.13 12.13
N TYR A 24 14.93 -3.19 12.28
CA TYR A 24 13.58 -3.14 12.87
C TYR A 24 13.55 -2.74 14.34
N ASP A 25 14.65 -2.87 15.08
CA ASP A 25 14.75 -2.49 16.49
C ASP A 25 15.15 -1.01 16.66
N THR A 26 15.33 -0.28 15.55
CA THR A 26 15.68 1.14 15.59
C THR A 26 14.60 1.96 16.28
N LEU A 27 14.99 2.70 17.31
CA LEU A 27 14.13 3.69 17.95
C LEU A 27 13.79 4.83 16.98
N VAL A 28 12.50 5.14 16.84
CA VAL A 28 11.99 6.25 16.02
C VAL A 28 11.37 7.33 16.91
N GLY A 29 11.46 8.59 16.49
CA GLY A 29 10.87 9.73 17.20
C GLY A 29 11.90 10.61 17.91
N GLU A 30 11.48 11.35 18.94
CA GLU A 30 12.28 12.41 19.57
C GLU A 30 13.64 11.95 20.11
N LYS A 31 13.73 10.71 20.60
CA LYS A 31 14.97 10.10 21.12
C LYS A 31 15.65 9.16 20.12
N GLY A 32 15.12 9.05 18.91
CA GLY A 32 15.53 8.10 17.89
C GLY A 32 15.86 8.77 16.56
N ILE A 33 15.75 8.01 15.47
CA ILE A 33 15.86 8.60 14.13
C ILE A 33 14.57 9.36 13.77
N THR A 34 14.74 10.40 12.96
CA THR A 34 13.62 11.09 12.32
C THR A 34 13.31 10.41 10.99
N LEU A 35 12.05 10.00 10.82
CA LEU A 35 11.55 9.44 9.57
C LEU A 35 11.11 10.56 8.62
N SER A 36 11.39 10.40 7.32
CA SER A 36 10.80 11.25 6.29
C SER A 36 9.27 11.06 6.23
N GLY A 37 8.56 12.01 5.60
CA GLY A 37 7.10 11.91 5.42
C GLY A 37 6.68 10.61 4.72
N GLY A 38 7.35 10.28 3.60
CA GLY A 38 7.11 9.04 2.88
C GLY A 38 7.48 7.78 3.66
N GLN A 39 8.48 7.81 4.54
CA GLN A 39 8.78 6.68 5.43
C GLN A 39 7.66 6.48 6.47
N LYS A 40 7.16 7.56 7.09
CA LYS A 40 6.04 7.49 8.04
C LYS A 40 4.78 6.90 7.39
N GLN A 41 4.43 7.37 6.18
CA GLN A 41 3.29 6.86 5.42
C GLN A 41 3.45 5.37 5.08
N ARG A 42 4.61 4.95 4.56
CA ARG A 42 4.86 3.53 4.24
C ARG A 42 4.84 2.64 5.48
N ILE A 43 5.35 3.10 6.63
CA ILE A 43 5.20 2.37 7.90
C ILE A 43 3.73 2.26 8.30
N ALA A 44 2.94 3.33 8.15
CA ALA A 44 1.51 3.29 8.44
C ALA A 44 0.77 2.28 7.54
N ILE A 45 1.11 2.21 6.25
CA ILE A 45 0.58 1.21 5.32
C ILE A 45 0.99 -0.20 5.77
N ALA A 46 2.27 -0.44 6.07
CA ALA A 46 2.72 -1.74 6.57
C ALA A 46 1.95 -2.18 7.83
N ARG A 47 1.70 -1.26 8.77
CA ARG A 47 0.88 -1.50 9.96
C ARG A 47 -0.58 -1.82 9.61
N ALA A 48 -1.17 -1.12 8.65
CA ALA A 48 -2.53 -1.40 8.21
C ALA A 48 -2.65 -2.78 7.55
N LEU A 49 -1.62 -3.21 6.81
CA LEU A 49 -1.60 -4.54 6.21
C LEU A 49 -1.62 -5.64 7.26
N LEU A 50 -0.86 -5.49 8.35
CA LEU A 50 -0.82 -6.42 9.48
C LEU A 50 -2.18 -6.68 10.14
N LEU A 51 -3.15 -5.76 10.01
CA LEU A 51 -4.50 -5.93 10.56
C LEU A 51 -5.35 -6.94 9.78
N GLU A 52 -4.91 -7.37 8.60
CA GLU A 52 -5.63 -8.33 7.75
C GLU A 52 -7.08 -7.92 7.42
N ALA A 53 -7.41 -6.62 7.48
CA ALA A 53 -8.76 -6.10 7.26
C ALA A 53 -9.31 -6.45 5.86
N GLU A 54 -10.62 -6.75 5.79
CA GLU A 54 -11.33 -7.02 4.53
C GLU A 54 -11.48 -5.77 3.66
N ILE A 55 -11.57 -4.60 4.29
CA ILE A 55 -11.62 -3.29 3.63
C ILE A 55 -10.42 -2.48 4.09
N LEU A 56 -9.61 -2.01 3.15
CA LEU A 56 -8.49 -1.12 3.37
C LEU A 56 -8.77 0.22 2.71
N VAL A 57 -8.83 1.29 3.50
CA VAL A 57 -9.00 2.67 3.00
C VAL A 57 -7.67 3.40 3.14
N LEU A 58 -7.19 3.95 2.02
CA LEU A 58 -5.98 4.76 1.94
C LEU A 58 -6.40 6.19 1.61
N ASP A 59 -6.59 7.00 2.65
CA ASP A 59 -6.96 8.42 2.52
C ASP A 59 -5.72 9.30 2.44
N ASP A 60 -5.36 9.74 1.23
CA ASP A 60 -4.15 10.51 0.94
C ASP A 60 -2.85 9.89 1.51
N ALA A 61 -2.87 8.58 1.75
CA ALA A 61 -1.82 7.86 2.48
C ALA A 61 -0.50 7.73 1.70
N LEU A 62 -0.46 8.23 0.46
CA LEU A 62 0.66 8.13 -0.47
C LEU A 62 1.18 9.52 -0.93
N SER A 63 0.62 10.62 -0.43
CA SER A 63 0.96 11.99 -0.88
C SER A 63 2.41 12.40 -0.65
N ALA A 64 3.10 11.81 0.33
CA ALA A 64 4.51 12.05 0.60
C ALA A 64 5.43 10.96 0.02
N VAL A 65 4.90 10.09 -0.84
CA VAL A 65 5.63 9.02 -1.53
C VAL A 65 5.87 9.41 -2.99
N ASP A 66 7.07 9.12 -3.52
CA ASP A 66 7.36 9.37 -4.94
C ASP A 66 6.49 8.49 -5.85
N GLY A 67 6.27 8.92 -7.09
CA GLY A 67 5.31 8.24 -7.99
C GLY A 67 5.67 6.79 -8.32
N LYS A 68 6.96 6.46 -8.36
CA LYS A 68 7.41 5.09 -8.66
C LYS A 68 7.13 4.17 -7.47
N THR A 69 7.46 4.61 -6.27
CA THR A 69 7.18 3.86 -5.04
C THR A 69 5.67 3.73 -4.80
N GLU A 70 4.90 4.79 -5.05
CA GLU A 70 3.44 4.78 -4.98
C GLU A 70 2.85 3.68 -5.89
N TYR A 71 3.23 3.69 -7.17
CA TYR A 71 2.79 2.68 -8.13
C TYR A 71 3.14 1.27 -7.66
N GLN A 72 4.38 1.03 -7.20
CA GLN A 72 4.80 -0.28 -6.71
C GLN A 72 3.98 -0.75 -5.50
N ILE A 73 3.70 0.13 -4.54
CA ILE A 73 2.85 -0.20 -3.38
C ILE A 73 1.47 -0.64 -3.87
N LEU A 74 0.84 0.10 -4.79
CA LEU A 74 -0.48 -0.25 -5.32
C LEU A 74 -0.48 -1.59 -6.07
N GLN A 75 0.58 -1.89 -6.83
CA GLN A 75 0.74 -3.21 -7.48
C GLN A 75 0.90 -4.35 -6.46
N ASN A 76 1.66 -4.12 -5.39
CA ASN A 76 1.81 -5.08 -4.30
C ASN A 76 0.46 -5.35 -3.60
N LEU A 77 -0.35 -4.31 -3.39
CA LEU A 77 -1.69 -4.42 -2.78
C LEU A 77 -2.67 -5.18 -3.66
N ARG A 78 -2.62 -5.00 -4.98
CA ARG A 78 -3.39 -5.80 -5.96
C ARG A 78 -3.01 -7.27 -5.96
N GLY A 79 -1.79 -7.60 -5.55
CA GLY A 79 -1.22 -8.93 -5.67
C GLY A 79 -0.72 -9.28 -7.07
N GLN A 80 -0.36 -8.26 -7.85
CA GLN A 80 0.23 -8.40 -9.19
C GLN A 80 1.76 -8.61 -9.16
N ASP A 81 2.35 -8.88 -7.99
CA ASP A 81 3.76 -9.22 -7.95
C ASP A 81 3.97 -10.56 -8.70
N GLN A 82 4.85 -10.53 -9.70
CA GLN A 82 4.94 -11.46 -10.85
C GLN A 82 5.23 -12.94 -10.50
N ARG A 83 5.24 -13.28 -9.21
CA ARG A 83 5.48 -14.61 -8.66
C ARG A 83 4.22 -15.30 -8.13
N GLY A 84 3.04 -14.67 -8.21
CA GLY A 84 1.79 -15.24 -7.67
C GLY A 84 1.84 -15.47 -6.15
N GLN A 85 2.84 -14.91 -5.48
CA GLN A 85 3.08 -15.00 -4.06
C GLN A 85 2.75 -13.63 -3.48
N ASN A 86 1.47 -13.39 -3.20
CA ASN A 86 1.19 -12.44 -2.14
C ASN A 86 1.83 -13.02 -0.88
N ALA A 87 2.99 -12.49 -0.48
CA ALA A 87 3.66 -12.91 0.75
C ALA A 87 2.74 -12.72 1.98
N PHE A 88 1.77 -11.83 1.84
CA PHE A 88 0.73 -11.55 2.82
C PHE A 88 -0.53 -12.42 2.68
N ARG A 89 -0.68 -13.20 1.59
CA ARG A 89 -1.73 -14.23 1.41
C ARG A 89 -1.24 -15.64 1.79
N GLN A 90 -0.08 -15.77 2.43
CA GLN A 90 0.59 -17.07 2.65
C GLN A 90 -0.13 -18.04 3.60
N ASN A 91 -1.23 -17.66 4.26
CA ASN A 91 -2.07 -18.62 4.98
C ASN A 91 -2.95 -19.39 3.99
N LYS A 92 -2.32 -20.35 3.30
CA LYS A 92 -2.86 -21.14 2.19
C LYS A 92 -3.33 -22.54 2.61
N GLU A 93 -3.49 -22.78 3.90
CA GLU A 93 -3.85 -24.10 4.45
C GLU A 93 -5.33 -24.27 4.78
N SER A 94 -6.12 -23.19 4.73
CA SER A 94 -7.58 -23.29 4.80
C SER A 94 -8.23 -22.24 3.91
N ASN A 95 -8.99 -22.72 2.93
CA ASN A 95 -10.21 -22.13 2.37
C ASN A 95 -10.24 -20.59 2.22
N ARG A 96 -10.05 -20.10 0.98
CA ARG A 96 -10.58 -18.83 0.44
C ARG A 96 -10.77 -17.70 1.48
N LYS A 97 -9.70 -16.99 1.86
CA LYS A 97 -9.91 -15.62 2.35
C LYS A 97 -10.57 -14.80 1.22
N PRO A 98 -11.61 -14.01 1.51
CA PRO A 98 -12.21 -13.14 0.50
C PRO A 98 -11.19 -12.15 -0.05
N ASP A 99 -11.38 -11.71 -1.29
CA ASP A 99 -10.60 -10.62 -1.86
C ASP A 99 -10.73 -9.37 -0.98
N ARG A 100 -9.61 -8.78 -0.57
CA ARG A 100 -9.58 -7.51 0.14
C ARG A 100 -10.03 -6.41 -0.82
N THR A 101 -10.98 -5.59 -0.40
CA THR A 101 -11.35 -4.36 -1.11
C THR A 101 -10.41 -3.24 -0.68
N VAL A 102 -9.76 -2.58 -1.65
CA VAL A 102 -8.88 -1.44 -1.40
C VAL A 102 -9.52 -0.19 -2.01
N ILE A 103 -9.77 0.82 -1.17
CA ILE A 103 -10.26 2.13 -1.58
C ILE A 103 -9.10 3.10 -1.44
N VAL A 104 -8.69 3.71 -2.55
CA VAL A 104 -7.61 4.70 -2.58
C VAL A 104 -8.20 6.07 -2.90
N ILE A 105 -8.01 7.03 -2.01
CA ILE A 105 -8.34 8.43 -2.24
C ILE A 105 -7.04 9.11 -2.66
N ALA A 106 -6.97 9.54 -3.91
CA ALA A 106 -5.77 10.11 -4.49
C ALA A 106 -6.09 11.29 -5.39
N HIS A 107 -5.14 12.21 -5.47
CA HIS A 107 -5.17 13.37 -6.36
C HIS A 107 -4.20 13.22 -7.56
N ARG A 108 -3.52 12.06 -7.68
CA ARG A 108 -2.50 11.78 -8.69
C ARG A 108 -2.97 10.70 -9.66
N LEU A 109 -2.61 10.85 -10.93
CA LEU A 109 -2.96 9.90 -12.00
C LEU A 109 -2.31 8.52 -11.81
N THR A 110 -1.14 8.45 -11.16
CA THR A 110 -0.42 7.21 -10.86
C THR A 110 -1.25 6.19 -10.09
N ALA A 111 -2.11 6.67 -9.18
CA ALA A 111 -3.03 5.81 -8.44
C ALA A 111 -4.16 5.25 -9.31
N LEU A 112 -4.55 5.96 -10.38
CA LEU A 112 -5.61 5.55 -11.29
C LEU A 112 -5.18 4.38 -12.18
N GLU A 113 -3.91 4.33 -12.58
CA GLU A 113 -3.36 3.24 -13.40
C GLU A 113 -3.42 1.88 -12.70
N ALA A 114 -3.45 1.89 -11.37
CA ALA A 114 -3.60 0.72 -10.53
C ALA A 114 -5.00 0.65 -9.90
N ALA A 115 -6.06 1.14 -10.56
CA ALA A 115 -7.44 0.99 -10.11
C ALA A 115 -8.21 -0.01 -11.00
N ASP A 116 -9.15 -0.77 -10.43
CA ASP A 116 -10.09 -1.61 -11.21
C ASP A 116 -11.29 -0.75 -11.64
N ASP A 117 -11.77 0.06 -10.70
CA ASP A 117 -12.84 1.04 -10.85
C ASP A 117 -12.35 2.41 -10.36
N ILE A 118 -12.73 3.47 -11.08
CA ILE A 118 -12.47 4.85 -10.70
C ILE A 118 -13.80 5.53 -10.43
N LEU A 119 -13.92 6.13 -9.24
CA LEU A 119 -15.07 6.95 -8.83
C LEU A 119 -14.64 8.41 -8.72
N VAL A 120 -15.21 9.27 -9.55
CA VAL A 120 -14.94 10.72 -9.50
C VAL A 120 -16.02 11.40 -8.66
N LEU A 121 -15.58 12.16 -7.65
CA LEU A 121 -16.43 12.93 -6.76
C LEU A 121 -16.29 14.43 -7.06
N HIS A 122 -17.42 15.15 -7.04
CA HIS A 122 -17.48 16.61 -7.12
C HIS A 122 -18.52 17.13 -6.13
N GLN A 123 -18.14 18.06 -5.25
CA GLN A 123 -19.01 18.64 -4.22
C GLN A 123 -19.79 17.59 -3.40
N GLY A 124 -19.12 16.50 -3.01
CA GLY A 124 -19.72 15.41 -2.24
C GLY A 124 -20.67 14.49 -3.02
N ARG A 125 -20.75 14.64 -4.36
CA ARG A 125 -21.58 13.78 -5.22
C ARG A 125 -20.71 13.01 -6.20
N SER A 126 -21.10 11.77 -6.50
CA SER A 126 -20.51 11.02 -7.62
C SER A 126 -20.95 11.66 -8.93
N VAL A 127 -19.97 12.03 -9.77
CA VAL A 127 -20.20 12.60 -11.10
C VAL A 127 -19.81 11.66 -12.23
N SER A 128 -18.94 10.68 -11.95
CA SER A 128 -18.57 9.64 -12.90
C SER A 128 -18.09 8.39 -12.18
N ARG A 129 -18.35 7.23 -12.77
CA ARG A 129 -17.76 5.94 -12.39
C ARG A 129 -17.45 5.17 -13.66
N ALA A 130 -16.22 4.69 -13.81
CA ALA A 130 -15.82 3.87 -14.93
C ALA A 130 -14.77 2.85 -14.48
N PRO A 131 -14.75 1.64 -15.07
CA PRO A 131 -13.61 0.74 -14.94
C PRO A 131 -12.38 1.39 -15.59
N MET A 132 -11.19 1.09 -15.06
CA MET A 132 -9.95 1.54 -15.72
C MET A 132 -9.77 0.75 -17.03
N HIS A 133 -9.87 1.44 -18.18
CA HIS A 133 -9.72 0.80 -19.49
C HIS A 133 -8.23 0.60 -19.82
N PRO A 134 -7.76 -0.61 -20.20
CA PRO A 134 -6.35 -0.86 -20.52
C PRO A 134 -5.85 -0.23 -21.83
N ALA A 135 -6.51 0.81 -22.36
CA ALA A 135 -6.20 1.39 -23.67
C ALA A 135 -6.25 2.92 -23.65
N ALA A 136 -5.26 3.52 -23.01
CA ALA A 136 -4.78 4.87 -23.30
C ALA A 136 -3.26 4.87 -23.10
N ARG A 137 -2.57 4.16 -24.00
CA ARG A 137 -1.12 4.30 -24.22
C ARG A 137 -0.91 5.19 -25.43
#